data_AF-A0A0A9YG27-F1
#
_entry.id   AF-A0A0A9YG27-F1
#
_cell.length_a   1.000
_cell.length_b   1.000
_cell.length_c   1.000
_cell.angle_alpha   90.00
_cell.angle_beta   90.00
_cell.angle_gamma   90.00
#
_symmetry.space_group_name_H-M   'P 1'
#
loop_
_entity.id
_entity.type
_entity.pdbx_description
1 polymer ?
#
loop_
_entity_poly.entity_id
_entity_poly.type
_entity_poly.pdbx_seq_one_letter_code
_entity_poly.pdbx_strand_id
1 'polypeptide(L)'
;MFATVVGSQPSNLRTVIPPQHKFALFGSCFETFNHSIPNSILHRINTFGDLIEFYLTPVDTTLPLDKFKTVDLPPNLHVQYEPIRFHPDDDKMFNGQTAFPKSNTLVTGLRTKRKYKGHIQTDTWPLDY
;
A
#
# COMPACT_ATOMS: atom_id res chain seq x y z
N MET A 1 22.60 8.05 20.17
CA MET A 1 21.67 8.85 19.35
C MET A 1 21.10 10.02 20.12
N PHE A 2 20.21 9.82 21.11
CA PHE A 2 19.58 10.95 21.83
C PHE A 2 20.60 11.86 22.54
N ALA A 3 21.51 11.30 23.35
CA ALA A 3 22.54 12.08 24.02
C ALA A 3 23.59 12.70 23.09
N THR A 4 23.80 12.11 21.91
CA THR A 4 24.72 12.65 20.89
C THR A 4 24.18 13.96 20.30
N VAL A 5 22.86 14.06 20.16
CA VAL A 5 22.18 15.21 19.53
C VAL A 5 21.73 16.25 20.56
N VAL A 6 21.27 15.81 21.73
CA VAL A 6 20.70 16.67 22.79
C VAL A 6 21.74 16.99 23.88
N GLY A 7 22.90 16.32 23.88
CA GLY A 7 23.98 16.54 24.86
C GLY A 7 23.71 15.99 26.26
N SER A 8 22.52 15.41 26.51
CA SER A 8 22.13 14.80 27.78
C SER A 8 21.39 13.49 27.54
N GLN A 9 21.52 12.54 28.48
CA GLN A 9 20.72 11.32 28.47
C GLN A 9 19.29 11.64 28.89
N PRO A 10 18.28 11.04 28.24
CA PRO A 10 16.90 11.22 28.67
C PRO A 10 16.73 10.60 30.06
N SER A 11 16.27 11.40 31.02
CA SER A 11 16.07 10.92 32.40
C SER A 11 14.84 10.02 32.51
N ASN A 12 13.81 10.26 31.70
CA ASN A 12 12.55 9.52 31.70
C ASN A 12 11.88 9.53 30.31
N LEU A 13 10.88 8.68 30.12
CA LEU A 13 10.05 8.67 28.90
C LEU A 13 9.32 10.00 28.66
N ARG A 14 9.06 10.78 29.71
CA ARG A 14 8.41 12.09 29.62
C ARG A 14 9.37 13.23 29.24
N THR A 15 10.66 12.96 29.03
CA THR A 15 11.61 14.00 28.65
C THR A 15 11.19 14.64 27.33
N VAL A 16 10.90 15.94 27.38
CA VAL A 16 10.47 16.72 26.22
C VAL A 16 11.65 16.97 25.29
N ILE A 17 11.43 16.81 23.99
CA ILE A 17 12.43 17.04 22.96
C ILE A 17 12.41 18.52 22.56
N PRO A 18 13.52 19.26 22.72
CA PRO A 18 13.57 20.66 22.32
C PRO A 18 13.34 20.81 20.81
N PRO A 19 12.55 21.80 20.34
CA PRO A 19 12.23 21.98 18.92
C PRO A 19 13.48 22.13 18.02
N GLN A 20 14.52 22.77 18.55
CA GLN A 20 15.79 23.01 17.85
C GLN A 20 16.54 21.71 17.54
N HIS A 21 16.41 20.69 18.40
CA HIS A 21 17.08 19.41 18.25
C HIS A 21 16.21 18.35 17.57
N LYS A 22 14.89 18.59 17.41
CA LYS A 22 13.96 17.63 16.76
C LYS A 22 14.42 17.23 15.36
N PHE A 23 14.82 18.20 14.53
CA PHE A 23 15.23 17.91 13.15
C PHE A 23 16.47 17.02 13.10
N ALA A 24 17.53 17.37 13.83
CA ALA A 24 18.76 16.59 13.89
C ALA A 24 18.53 15.19 14.48
N LEU A 25 17.66 15.09 15.48
CA LEU A 25 17.30 13.82 16.10
C LEU A 25 16.58 12.90 15.10
N PHE A 26 15.52 13.40 14.46
CA PHE A 26 14.73 12.62 13.51
C PHE A 26 15.57 12.26 12.26
N GLY A 27 16.48 13.13 11.83
CA GLY A 27 17.45 12.84 10.77
C GLY A 27 18.36 11.67 11.14
N SER A 28 18.94 11.67 12.33
CA SER A 28 19.78 10.56 12.82
C SER A 28 18.99 9.26 12.97
N CYS A 29 17.73 9.32 13.42
CA CYS A 29 16.85 8.15 13.46
C CYS A 29 16.50 7.63 12.05
N PHE A 30 16.31 8.53 11.07
CA PHE A 30 16.08 8.13 9.69
C PHE A 30 17.30 7.42 9.09
N GLU A 31 18.51 7.95 9.29
CA GLU A 31 19.74 7.32 8.79
C GLU A 31 19.97 5.92 9.38
N THR A 32 19.59 5.70 10.63
CA THR A 32 19.82 4.43 11.34
C THR A 32 18.73 3.40 11.08
N PHE A 33 17.46 3.80 11.09
CA PHE A 33 16.33 2.86 10.92
C PHE A 33 15.78 2.82 9.50
N ASN A 34 16.22 3.72 8.62
CA ASN A 34 15.67 3.92 7.28
C ASN A 34 14.13 4.12 7.29
N HIS A 35 13.60 4.65 8.39
CA HIS A 35 12.18 4.88 8.59
C HIS A 35 11.93 6.33 9.02
N SER A 36 11.31 7.08 8.11
CA SER A 36 11.03 8.51 8.29
C SER A 36 9.69 8.74 8.96
N ILE A 37 9.65 9.75 9.84
CA ILE A 37 8.43 10.17 10.51
C ILE A 37 7.59 11.02 9.54
N PRO A 38 6.30 10.69 9.32
CA PRO A 38 5.45 11.44 8.41
C PRO A 38 5.06 12.81 9.00
N ASN A 39 4.92 13.80 8.13
CA ASN A 39 4.56 15.19 8.51
C ASN A 39 3.26 15.28 9.32
N SER A 40 2.31 14.36 9.07
CA SER A 40 1.04 14.30 9.79
C SER A 40 1.21 13.96 11.28
N ILE A 41 2.29 13.30 11.69
CA ILE A 41 2.51 12.82 13.06
C ILE A 41 3.59 13.64 13.80
N LEU A 42 4.39 14.44 13.09
CA LEU A 42 5.48 15.25 13.68
C LEU A 42 5.04 16.11 14.89
N HIS A 43 3.83 16.67 14.85
CA HIS A 43 3.30 17.50 15.94
C HIS A 43 2.96 16.70 17.21
N ARG A 44 2.72 15.38 17.07
CA ARG A 44 2.37 14.49 18.19
C ARG A 44 3.60 13.99 18.95
N ILE A 45 4.76 13.90 18.28
CA ILE A 45 5.99 13.42 18.89
C ILE A 45 6.68 14.59 19.61
N ASN A 46 6.43 14.70 20.92
CA ASN A 46 6.98 15.77 21.76
C ASN A 46 7.91 15.24 22.85
N THR A 47 7.71 14.00 23.28
CA THR A 47 8.53 13.35 24.30
C THR A 47 9.37 12.22 23.71
N PHE A 48 10.40 11.83 24.45
CA PHE A 48 11.23 10.67 24.11
C PHE A 48 10.42 9.38 24.09
N GLY A 49 9.41 9.24 24.96
CA GLY A 49 8.48 8.12 24.99
C GLY A 49 7.68 8.00 23.70
N ASP A 50 7.13 9.11 23.19
CA ASP A 50 6.36 9.11 21.92
C ASP A 50 7.22 8.63 20.74
N LEU A 51 8.51 9.00 20.74
CA LEU A 51 9.46 8.59 19.70
C LEU A 51 9.76 7.09 19.79
N ILE A 52 9.95 6.55 21.00
CA ILE A 52 10.14 5.11 21.20
C ILE A 52 8.91 4.34 20.75
N GLU A 53 7.71 4.78 21.17
CA GLU A 53 6.45 4.12 20.80
C GLU A 53 6.28 4.07 19.27
N PHE A 54 6.60 5.17 18.59
CA PHE A 54 6.56 5.22 17.12
C PHE A 54 7.48 4.17 16.48
N TYR A 55 8.74 4.09 16.89
CA TYR A 55 9.71 3.16 16.29
C TYR A 55 9.53 1.71 16.75
N LEU A 56 8.86 1.46 17.88
CA LEU A 56 8.49 0.11 18.31
C LEU A 56 7.26 -0.42 17.57
N THR A 57 6.44 0.45 16.99
CA THR A 57 5.23 0.04 16.27
C THR A 57 5.60 -0.47 14.88
N PRO A 58 5.36 -1.76 14.56
CA PRO A 58 5.71 -2.31 13.26
C PRO A 58 4.78 -1.76 12.18
N VAL A 59 5.36 -1.42 11.02
CA VAL A 59 4.61 -1.00 9.83
C VAL A 59 4.61 -2.13 8.82
N ASP A 60 3.42 -2.59 8.45
CA ASP A 60 3.25 -3.61 7.42
C ASP A 60 2.90 -2.96 6.09
N THR A 61 3.79 -3.12 5.11
CA THR A 61 3.63 -2.58 3.75
C THR A 61 2.96 -3.57 2.80
N THR A 62 2.67 -4.79 3.27
CA THR A 62 2.03 -5.81 2.44
C THR A 62 0.57 -5.46 2.16
N LEU A 63 0.18 -5.58 0.89
CA LEU A 63 -1.20 -5.38 0.49
C LEU A 63 -2.10 -6.44 1.14
N PRO A 64 -3.33 -6.10 1.55
CA PRO A 64 -4.24 -7.08 2.15
C PRO A 64 -4.43 -8.34 1.30
N LEU A 65 -4.47 -8.20 -0.04
CA LEU A 65 -4.56 -9.34 -0.95
C LEU A 65 -3.32 -10.25 -0.89
N ASP A 66 -2.13 -9.66 -0.78
CA ASP A 66 -0.88 -10.41 -0.71
C ASP A 66 -0.72 -11.13 0.63
N LYS A 67 -1.30 -10.59 1.72
CA LYS A 67 -1.35 -11.30 3.02
C LYS A 67 -2.06 -12.64 2.92
N PHE A 68 -3.09 -12.75 2.10
CA PHE A 68 -3.79 -14.03 1.90
C PHE A 68 -2.92 -15.09 1.20
N LYS A 69 -1.77 -14.73 0.61
CA LYS A 69 -0.85 -15.74 0.05
C LYS A 69 -0.06 -16.48 1.12
N THR A 70 0.12 -15.88 2.29
CA THR A 70 0.93 -16.44 3.38
C THR A 70 0.09 -17.06 4.49
N VAL A 71 -1.23 -16.84 4.49
CA VAL A 71 -2.16 -17.42 5.46
C VAL A 71 -2.75 -18.71 4.93
N ASP A 72 -2.91 -19.70 5.81
CA ASP A 72 -3.62 -20.94 5.49
C ASP A 72 -5.10 -20.64 5.22
N LEU A 73 -5.50 -20.79 3.96
CA LEU A 73 -6.89 -20.56 3.55
C LEU A 73 -7.76 -21.78 3.91
N PRO A 74 -9.03 -21.56 4.29
CA PRO A 74 -10.01 -22.64 4.42
C PRO A 74 -10.13 -23.45 3.12
N PRO A 75 -10.42 -24.76 3.19
CA PRO A 75 -10.41 -25.65 2.03
C PRO A 75 -11.46 -25.29 0.95
N ASN A 76 -12.47 -24.50 1.31
CA ASN A 76 -13.52 -24.02 0.41
C ASN A 76 -13.25 -22.61 -0.16
N LEU A 77 -12.09 -22.01 0.12
CA LEU A 77 -11.75 -20.67 -0.32
C LEU A 77 -10.55 -20.70 -1.28
N HIS A 78 -10.80 -20.37 -2.54
CA HIS A 78 -9.76 -20.16 -3.55
C HIS A 78 -9.72 -18.69 -3.97
N VAL A 79 -8.56 -18.04 -3.79
CA VAL A 79 -8.37 -16.63 -4.14
C VAL A 79 -7.58 -16.53 -5.43
N GLN A 80 -8.12 -15.77 -6.39
CA GLN A 80 -7.41 -15.43 -7.62
C GLN A 80 -6.58 -14.15 -7.40
N TYR A 81 -5.26 -14.28 -7.36
CA TYR A 81 -4.36 -13.14 -7.11
C TYR A 81 -4.06 -12.32 -8.36
N GLU A 82 -4.02 -12.98 -9.51
CA GLU A 82 -3.84 -12.29 -10.78
C GLU A 82 -5.21 -11.87 -11.32
N PRO A 83 -5.36 -10.62 -11.78
CA PRO A 83 -6.60 -10.19 -12.38
C PRO A 83 -6.75 -10.86 -13.75
N ILE A 84 -7.56 -11.91 -13.79
CA ILE A 84 -8.01 -12.53 -15.04
C ILE A 84 -9.15 -11.67 -15.57
N ARG A 85 -8.94 -11.05 -16.72
CA ARG A 85 -9.97 -10.27 -17.41
C ARG A 85 -10.33 -11.01 -18.68
N PHE A 86 -11.62 -11.12 -18.93
CA PHE A 86 -12.11 -11.63 -20.20
C PHE A 86 -11.58 -10.74 -21.34
N HIS A 87 -10.98 -11.37 -22.34
CA HIS A 87 -10.59 -10.75 -23.60
C HIS A 87 -11.01 -11.69 -24.72
N PRO A 88 -11.81 -11.24 -25.71
CA PRO A 88 -12.43 -12.15 -26.67
C PRO A 88 -11.43 -12.93 -27.53
N ASP A 89 -10.24 -12.38 -27.76
CA ASP A 89 -9.19 -13.04 -28.54
C ASP A 89 -8.46 -14.14 -27.75
N ASP A 90 -8.29 -13.95 -26.43
CA ASP A 90 -7.42 -14.76 -25.59
C ASP A 90 -8.23 -15.79 -24.76
N ASP A 91 -9.46 -15.45 -24.36
CA ASP A 91 -10.31 -16.26 -23.47
C ASP A 91 -11.49 -16.91 -24.22
N LYS A 92 -11.43 -18.23 -24.38
CA LYS A 92 -12.48 -19.05 -25.02
C LYS A 92 -13.36 -19.79 -24.01
N MET A 93 -13.20 -19.55 -22.70
CA MET A 93 -14.09 -20.16 -21.71
C MET A 93 -15.54 -19.72 -21.98
N PHE A 94 -16.49 -20.60 -21.67
CA PHE A 94 -17.93 -20.36 -21.85
C PHE A 94 -18.32 -19.93 -23.27
N ASN A 95 -17.70 -20.52 -24.30
CA ASN A 95 -17.90 -20.17 -25.72
C ASN A 95 -17.55 -18.71 -26.05
N GLY A 96 -16.60 -18.11 -25.33
CA GLY A 96 -16.20 -16.71 -25.53
C GLY A 96 -17.26 -15.71 -25.06
N GLN A 97 -18.19 -16.12 -24.19
CA GLN A 97 -19.20 -15.22 -23.63
C GLN A 97 -18.68 -14.57 -22.36
N THR A 98 -18.67 -13.23 -22.36
CA THR A 98 -18.35 -12.44 -21.17
C THR A 98 -19.53 -12.41 -20.19
N ALA A 99 -19.25 -12.46 -18.89
CA ALA A 99 -20.24 -12.21 -17.85
C ALA A 99 -20.77 -10.76 -17.85
N PHE A 100 -20.07 -9.83 -18.52
CA PHE A 100 -20.40 -8.42 -18.57
C PHE A 100 -20.46 -7.88 -20.02
N PRO A 101 -21.48 -8.24 -20.81
CA PRO A 101 -21.55 -7.93 -22.24
C PRO A 101 -21.67 -6.44 -22.57
N LYS A 102 -22.24 -5.63 -21.67
CA LYS A 102 -22.48 -4.19 -21.87
C LYS A 102 -21.50 -3.29 -21.14
N SER A 103 -20.40 -3.85 -20.60
CA SER A 103 -19.43 -3.09 -19.84
C SER A 103 -18.06 -3.12 -20.51
N ASN A 104 -17.50 -1.93 -20.73
CA ASN A 104 -16.14 -1.80 -21.23
C ASN A 104 -15.13 -2.14 -20.14
N THR A 105 -14.12 -2.93 -20.49
CA THR A 105 -13.01 -3.24 -19.60
C THR A 105 -11.90 -2.21 -19.82
N LEU A 106 -12.05 -1.04 -19.20
CA LEU A 106 -11.08 0.05 -19.30
C LEU A 106 -9.91 -0.18 -18.33
N VAL A 107 -8.68 -0.05 -18.85
CA VAL A 107 -7.47 -0.03 -18.05
C VAL A 107 -6.94 1.41 -18.03
N THR A 108 -7.17 2.11 -16.92
CA THR A 108 -6.95 3.56 -16.80
C THR A 108 -5.50 3.93 -16.51
N GLY A 109 -4.78 3.14 -15.71
CA GLY A 109 -3.41 3.44 -15.31
C GLY A 109 -2.38 3.13 -16.40
N LEU A 110 -1.42 4.03 -16.65
CA LEU A 110 -0.38 3.86 -17.68
C LEU A 110 0.47 2.59 -17.47
N ARG A 111 0.89 2.31 -16.23
CA ARG A 111 1.61 1.07 -15.88
C ARG A 111 0.74 -0.16 -16.09
N THR A 112 -0.51 -0.09 -15.67
CA THR A 112 -1.50 -1.16 -15.76
C THR A 112 -1.84 -1.47 -17.22
N LYS A 113 -1.94 -0.46 -18.09
CA LYS A 113 -2.21 -0.59 -19.52
C LYS A 113 -1.09 -1.29 -20.29
N ARG A 114 0.16 -1.21 -19.79
CA ARG A 114 1.28 -2.01 -20.34
C ARG A 114 1.17 -3.48 -19.98
N LYS A 115 0.61 -3.82 -18.81
CA LYS A 115 0.52 -5.20 -18.31
C LYS A 115 -0.77 -5.89 -18.77
N TYR A 116 -1.88 -5.16 -18.87
CA TYR A 116 -3.20 -5.73 -19.17
C TYR A 116 -3.83 -5.03 -20.37
N LYS A 117 -4.37 -5.83 -21.28
CA LYS A 117 -5.15 -5.34 -22.42
C LYS A 117 -6.55 -4.92 -21.94
N GLY A 118 -6.99 -3.73 -22.34
CA GLY A 118 -8.38 -3.34 -22.21
C GLY A 118 -9.19 -3.88 -23.39
N HIS A 119 -10.49 -4.01 -23.20
CA HIS A 119 -11.41 -4.40 -24.26
C HIS A 119 -12.65 -3.50 -24.25
N ILE A 120 -13.04 -3.03 -25.44
CA ILE A 120 -14.23 -2.20 -25.65
C ILE A 120 -15.29 -3.12 -26.24
N GLN A 121 -16.41 -3.25 -25.55
CA GLN A 121 -17.55 -4.01 -26.03
C GLN A 121 -18.28 -3.16 -27.07
N THR A 122 -18.50 -3.73 -28.25
CA THR A 122 -19.31 -3.10 -29.28
C THR A 122 -20.77 -3.46 -29.03
N ASP A 123 -21.58 -2.50 -28.57
CA ASP A 123 -23.03 -2.65 -28.55
C ASP A 123 -23.54 -2.62 -30.00
N THR A 124 -23.60 -3.79 -30.63
CA THR A 124 -24.32 -3.94 -31.90
C THR A 124 -25.74 -4.38 -31.59
N TRP A 125 -26.67 -3.43 -31.66
CA TRP A 125 -28.07 -3.78 -31.85
C TRP A 125 -28.23 -4.18 -33.31
N PRO A 126 -28.83 -5.35 -33.65
CA PRO A 126 -29.26 -5.60 -35.01
C PRO A 126 -30.35 -4.56 -35.32
N LEU A 127 -30.00 -3.56 -36.13
CA LEU A 127 -30.99 -2.72 -36.78
C LEU A 127 -31.57 -3.56 -37.91
N ASP A 128 -32.65 -4.29 -37.60
CA ASP A 128 -33.49 -4.94 -38.60
C ASP A 128 -34.20 -3.82 -39.38
N TYR A 129 -33.63 -3.43 -40.53
CA TYR A 129 -34.28 -2.60 -41.54
C TYR A 129 -35.06 -3.45 -42.53
#